data_AF-A0A3R9N7I1-F1
#
_entry.id   AF-A0A3R9N7I1-F1
#
_cell.length_a   1.000
_cell.length_b   1.000
_cell.length_c   1.000
_cell.angle_alpha   90.00
_cell.angle_beta   90.00
_cell.angle_gamma   90.00
#
_symmetry.space_group_name_H-M   'P 1'
#
loop_
_entity.id
_entity.type
_entity.pdbx_description
1 polymer ?
#
loop_
_entity_poly.entity_id
_entity_poly.type
_entity_poly.pdbx_seq_one_letter_code
_entity_poly.pdbx_strand_id
1 'polypeptide(L)' 'MKISINVGGMLYLILGILFLLLAIQSAKTGGMWTFSTVFLMVFAALDIGTALRSFMLQRKLLKKKTKNGEGY' A
#
# COMPACT_ATOMS: atom_id res chain seq x y z
N MET A 1 10.67 22.68 -2.81
CA MET A 1 9.66 21.84 -2.13
C MET A 1 10.36 20.62 -1.57
N LYS A 2 10.57 20.56 -0.23
CA LYS A 2 11.14 19.37 0.41
C LYS A 2 10.16 18.23 0.18
N ILE A 3 10.62 17.17 -0.49
CA ILE A 3 9.80 15.96 -0.71
C ILE A 3 9.65 15.32 0.67
N SER A 4 8.61 15.76 1.38
CA SER A 4 8.17 15.20 2.64
C SER A 4 7.83 13.74 2.37
N ILE A 5 8.41 12.86 3.16
CA ILE A 5 8.11 11.43 3.17
C ILE A 5 6.59 11.27 3.12
N ASN A 6 6.06 10.45 2.21
CA ASN A 6 4.63 10.22 2.07
C ASN A 6 4.12 9.48 3.32
N VAL A 7 3.93 10.20 4.43
CA VAL A 7 3.36 9.67 5.68
C VAL A 7 2.04 8.97 5.39
N GLY A 8 1.22 9.54 4.49
CA GLY A 8 -0.01 8.89 4.01
C GLY A 8 0.24 7.50 3.42
N GLY A 9 1.24 7.34 2.55
CA GLY A 9 1.55 6.05 1.92
C GLY A 9 1.98 4.97 2.92
N MET A 10 2.74 5.34 3.96
CA MET A 10 3.10 4.41 5.05
C MET A 10 1.89 4.05 5.92
N LEU A 11 1.02 5.02 6.23
CA LEU A 11 -0.21 4.76 7.00
C LEU A 11 -1.15 3.81 6.26
N TYR A 12 -1.36 4.01 4.95
CA TYR A 12 -2.14 3.07 4.12
C TYR A 12 -1.52 1.67 4.10
N LEU A 13 -0.19 1.55 4.07
CA LEU A 13 0.48 0.26 4.10
C LEU A 13 0.25 -0.47 5.44
N ILE A 14 0.41 0.23 6.57
CA ILE A 14 0.18 -0.33 7.90
C ILE A 14 -1.29 -0.74 8.06
N LEU A 15 -2.22 0.11 7.64
CA LEU A 15 -3.65 -0.17 7.71
C LEU A 15 -4.05 -1.36 6.81
N GLY A 16 -3.49 -1.43 5.61
CA GLY A 16 -3.70 -2.56 4.70
C GLY A 16 -3.17 -3.89 5.25
N ILE A 17 -2.01 -3.89 5.91
CA ILE A 17 -1.49 -5.09 6.61
C ILE A 17 -2.44 -5.50 7.74
N LEU A 18 -2.93 -4.54 8.53
CA LEU A 18 -3.87 -4.83 9.60
C LEU A 18 -5.14 -5.49 9.07
N PHE A 19 -5.75 -4.92 8.02
CA PHE A 19 -6.93 -5.52 7.39
C PHE A 19 -6.64 -6.88 6.76
N LEU A 20 -5.44 -7.10 6.20
CA LEU A 20 -5.05 -8.40 5.68
C LEU A 20 -4.98 -9.47 6.79
N LEU A 21 -4.42 -9.13 7.95
CA LEU A 21 -4.38 -10.05 9.10
C LEU A 21 -5.79 -10.39 9.61
N LEU A 22 -6.66 -9.39 9.70
CA LEU A 22 -8.07 -9.58 10.06
C LEU A 22 -8.80 -10.44 9.04
N ALA A 23 -8.55 -10.24 7.75
CA ALA A 23 -9.13 -11.06 6.68
C ALA A 23 -8.69 -12.52 6.80
N ILE A 24 -7.40 -12.78 7.06
CA ILE A 24 -6.87 -14.13 7.25
C ILE A 24 -7.53 -14.81 8.45
N GLN A 25 -7.66 -14.10 9.57
CA GLN A 25 -8.31 -14.66 10.76
C GLN A 25 -9.79 -14.92 10.52
N SER A 26 -10.49 -13.98 9.86
CA SER A 26 -11.89 -14.14 9.47
C SER A 26 -12.08 -15.33 8.52
N ALA A 27 -11.18 -15.53 7.55
CA ALA A 27 -11.22 -16.67 6.63
C ALA A 27 -11.01 -18.01 7.36
N LYS A 28 -10.13 -18.05 8.36
CA LYS A 28 -9.89 -19.26 9.18
C LYS A 28 -11.09 -19.64 10.04
N THR A 29 -11.80 -18.66 10.61
CA THR A 29 -12.90 -18.92 11.54
C THR A 29 -14.25 -19.07 10.83
N GLY A 30 -14.52 -18.24 9.82
CA GLY A 30 -15.82 -18.14 9.16
C GLY A 30 -15.82 -18.56 7.68
N GLY A 31 -14.68 -18.98 7.13
CA GLY A 31 -14.56 -19.35 5.72
C GLY A 31 -14.28 -18.17 4.79
N MET A 32 -13.64 -18.46 3.66
CA MET A 32 -13.10 -17.45 2.73
C MET A 32 -14.19 -16.60 2.03
N TRP A 33 -15.39 -17.16 1.87
CA TRP A 33 -16.50 -16.56 1.12
C TRP A 33 -17.51 -15.81 1.99
N THR A 34 -17.22 -15.66 3.28
CA THR A 34 -18.09 -14.90 4.18
C THR A 34 -17.99 -13.41 3.88
N PHE A 35 -19.13 -12.70 3.95
CA PHE A 35 -19.22 -11.27 3.65
C PHE A 35 -18.12 -10.45 4.34
N SER A 36 -17.90 -10.66 5.64
CA SER A 36 -16.87 -9.98 6.41
C SER A 36 -15.46 -10.22 5.89
N THR A 37 -15.15 -11.45 5.47
CA THR A 37 -13.84 -11.81 4.94
C THR A 37 -13.58 -11.14 3.60
N VAL A 38 -14.57 -11.18 2.69
CA VAL A 38 -14.48 -10.52 1.39
C VAL A 38 -14.37 -9.00 1.55
N PHE A 39 -15.17 -8.42 2.46
CA PHE A 39 -15.10 -7.00 2.80
C PHE A 39 -13.70 -6.60 3.27
N LEU A 40 -13.12 -7.34 4.22
CA LEU A 40 -11.77 -7.10 4.72
C LEU A 40 -10.71 -7.26 3.62
N MET A 41 -10.84 -8.26 2.74
CA MET A 41 -9.92 -8.46 1.61
C MET A 41 -9.95 -7.29 0.61
N VAL A 42 -11.13 -6.76 0.29
CA VAL A 42 -11.26 -5.61 -0.61
C VAL A 42 -10.59 -4.38 -0.02
N PHE A 43 -10.86 -4.07 1.26
CA PHE A 43 -10.23 -2.94 1.93
C PHE A 43 -8.70 -3.08 2.03
N ALA A 44 -8.22 -4.27 2.42
CA ALA A 44 -6.79 -4.57 2.44
C ALA A 44 -6.14 -4.37 1.05
N ALA A 45 -6.80 -4.80 -0.03
CA ALA A 45 -6.30 -4.66 -1.39
C ALA A 45 -6.24 -3.20 -1.85
N LEU A 46 -7.24 -2.38 -1.53
CA LEU A 46 -7.25 -0.95 -1.83
C LEU A 46 -6.12 -0.22 -1.11
N ASP A 47 -5.94 -0.48 0.19
CA ASP A 47 -4.90 0.13 1.01
C ASP A 47 -3.49 -0.26 0.54
N ILE A 48 -3.25 -1.55 0.29
CA ILE A 48 -1.96 -2.04 -0.24
C ILE A 48 -1.70 -1.49 -1.65
N GLY A 49 -2.74 -1.41 -2.49
CA GLY A 49 -2.64 -0.86 -3.85
C GLY A 49 -2.26 0.62 -3.87
N THR A 50 -2.83 1.44 -2.98
CA THR A 50 -2.47 2.86 -2.85
C THR A 50 -1.05 3.06 -2.31
N ALA A 51 -0.62 2.23 -1.36
CA ALA A 51 0.77 2.20 -0.88
C ALA A 51 1.75 1.82 -2.00
N LEU A 52 1.44 0.79 -2.78
CA LEU A 52 2.22 0.38 -3.97
C LEU A 52 2.35 1.49 -4.99
N ARG A 53 1.26 2.19 -5.31
CA ARG A 53 1.28 3.34 -6.23
C ARG A 53 2.21 4.44 -5.73
N SER A 54 2.16 4.74 -4.43
CA SER A 54 3.03 5.72 -3.79
C SER A 54 4.51 5.33 -3.88
N PHE A 55 4.83 4.06 -3.66
CA PHE A 55 6.19 3.55 -3.79
C PHE A 55 6.69 3.57 -5.24
N MET A 56 5.86 3.18 -6.21
CA MET A 56 6.20 3.27 -7.64
C MET A 56 6.47 4.70 -8.09
N LEU A 57 5.67 5.66 -7.63
CA LEU A 57 5.88 7.08 -7.93
C LEU A 57 7.22 7.57 -7.36
N GLN A 58 7.54 7.22 -6.11
CA GLN A 58 8.84 7.56 -5.52
C GLN A 58 10.01 6.98 -6.31
N ARG A 59 9.93 5.71 -6.75
CA ARG A 59 10.97 5.10 -7.60
C ARG A 59 11.15 5.83 -8.94
N LYS A 60 10.06 6.28 -9.57
CA LYS A 60 10.13 7.08 -10.82
C LYS A 60 10.79 8.43 -10.59
N LEU A 61 10.45 9.12 -9.49
CA LEU A 61 11.04 10.42 -9.14
C LEU A 61 12.54 10.30 -8.83
N LEU A 62 12.94 9.25 -8.11
CA LEU A 62 14.35 8.96 -7.82
C LEU A 62 15.15 8.69 -9.10
N LYS A 63 14.61 7.87 -10.03
CA LYS A 63 15.23 7.65 -11.35
C LYS A 63 15.39 8.92 -12.17
N LYS A 64 14.38 9.80 -12.17
CA LYS A 64 14.43 11.08 -12.90
C LYS A 64 15.47 12.04 -12.30
N LYS A 65 15.66 12.01 -10.98
CA LYS A 65 16.66 12.82 -10.28
C LYS A 65 18.09 12.41 -10.62
N THR A 66 18.37 11.11 -10.68
CA THR A 66 19.68 10.57 -11.11
C THR A 66 19.99 10.96 -12.56
N LYS A 67 19.03 10.81 -13.48
CA LYS A 67 19.25 11.11 -14.90
C LYS A 67 19.53 12.61 -15.18
N ASN A 68 19.01 13.51 -14.35
CA ASN A 68 19.26 14.95 -14.45
C ASN A 68 20.54 15.40 -13.70
N GLY A 69 21.16 14.52 -12.90
CA GLY A 69 22.41 14.78 -12.18
C GLY A 69 23.67 14.37 -12.93
N GLU A 70 23.54 13.56 -14.00
CA GLU A 70 24.63 13.14 -14.89
C GLU A 70 24.71 13.99 -16.18
N GLY A 71 23.96 15.10 -16.21
CA GLY A 71 23.83 16.00 -17.37
C GLY A 71 24.44 17.39 -17.15
N TYR A 72 25.43 17.51 -16.26
CA TYR A 72 26.31 18.67 -16.10
C TYR A 72 27.74 18.16 -15.90
#